data_AF-A0A957FQS9-F1
#
_entry.id   AF-A0A957FQS9-F1
#
_cell.length_a   1.000
_cell.length_b   1.000
_cell.length_c   1.000
_cell.angle_alpha   90.00
_cell.angle_beta   90.00
_cell.angle_gamma   90.00
#
_symmetry.space_group_name_H-M   'P 1'
#
loop_
_entity.id
_entity.type
_entity.pdbx_description
1 polymer ?
#
loop_
_entity_poly.entity_id
_entity_poly.type
_entity_poly.pdbx_seq_one_letter_code
_entity_poly.pdbx_strand_id
1 'polypeptide(L)'
;REEPWYEPENVAEALWYRGFMFRGFDDTAEGVIEYYYLPDELMAQFGQGTAVPQVIKEAPMPMLVPLETPPQMETAVTNAIDDLTTLLAEAQRTGLQGEWRKTAVPLLMEADSARLSLLLTLAKEMGMLRQGDTGLRPARTAVSWLQESRESQLRALAEAWSGSNWNELRRVPGLICEGEGWQNDPLLARTALFDALPRDENWYIVADVIATIKETEPDFQRPDGNYDTWYIRDEASDQYLTGFVHWDDVEGRLLHYLLQAPMRWLGLVEVGYTAEDVAVYRLTARAVAWLENEPVRAQDVPVPLVVQADASILVPFNGDRYQRFQTARISEAEPYLAGKPYLYRLTPASLALAQEQGIAADRVLQFLEKGSGRPLPASVKR
;
A
#
# COMPACT_ATOMS: atom_id res chain seq x y z
N ARG A 1 20.96 -4.08 -31.21
CA ARG A 1 20.10 -4.78 -32.20
C ARG A 1 20.87 -4.93 -33.51
N GLU A 2 20.71 -6.05 -34.22
CA GLU A 2 21.17 -6.15 -35.61
C GLU A 2 20.18 -5.37 -36.49
N GLU A 3 20.67 -4.49 -37.35
CA GLU A 3 19.90 -3.66 -38.29
C GLU A 3 18.72 -2.83 -37.72
N PRO A 4 18.93 -2.02 -36.67
CA PRO A 4 17.87 -1.24 -36.02
C PRO A 4 17.18 -0.18 -36.92
N TRP A 5 17.73 0.07 -38.11
CA TRP A 5 17.12 0.92 -39.13
C TRP A 5 15.93 0.29 -39.87
N TYR A 6 15.75 -1.04 -39.81
CA TYR A 6 14.59 -1.72 -40.42
C TYR A 6 13.37 -1.77 -39.49
N GLU A 7 13.57 -1.87 -38.17
CA GLU A 7 12.52 -1.92 -37.15
C GLU A 7 12.85 -0.97 -35.99
N PRO A 8 12.64 0.36 -36.15
CA PRO A 8 12.84 1.33 -35.08
C PRO A 8 11.74 1.19 -34.01
N GLU A 9 12.10 1.27 -32.73
CA GLU A 9 11.15 1.10 -31.61
C GLU A 9 10.29 2.33 -31.36
N ASN A 10 10.77 3.52 -31.69
CA ASN A 10 10.03 4.77 -31.49
C ASN A 10 10.29 5.79 -32.61
N VAL A 11 9.53 6.88 -32.58
CA VAL A 11 9.59 7.94 -33.60
C VAL A 11 10.97 8.61 -33.66
N ALA A 12 11.63 8.79 -32.51
CA ALA A 12 12.95 9.41 -32.44
C ALA A 12 14.00 8.52 -33.13
N GLU A 13 14.00 7.22 -32.85
CA GLU A 13 14.89 6.23 -33.47
C GLU A 13 14.64 6.12 -34.99
N ALA A 14 13.37 6.15 -35.38
CA ALA A 14 12.94 6.17 -36.78
C ALA A 14 13.47 7.40 -37.53
N LEU A 15 13.48 8.57 -36.91
CA LEU A 15 14.00 9.82 -37.48
C LEU A 15 15.53 9.84 -37.50
N TRP A 16 16.18 9.29 -36.47
CA TRP A 16 17.63 9.13 -36.39
C TRP A 16 18.16 8.26 -37.53
N TYR A 17 17.65 7.04 -37.70
CA TYR A 17 18.13 6.13 -38.75
C TYR A 17 17.76 6.55 -40.16
N ARG A 18 16.70 7.35 -40.32
CA ARG A 18 16.35 7.98 -41.60
C ARG A 18 17.14 9.26 -41.89
N GLY A 19 18.04 9.68 -40.99
CA GLY A 19 18.91 10.83 -41.18
C GLY A 19 18.21 12.20 -41.09
N PHE A 20 17.06 12.26 -40.40
CA PHE A 20 16.32 13.50 -40.17
C PHE A 20 16.67 14.16 -38.84
N MET A 21 17.04 13.38 -37.83
CA MET A 21 17.41 13.88 -36.50
C MET A 21 18.94 13.87 -36.33
N PHE A 22 19.47 14.98 -35.81
CA PHE A 22 20.90 15.22 -35.69
C PHE A 22 21.26 15.49 -34.24
N ARG A 23 22.48 15.10 -33.87
CA ARG A 23 23.03 15.33 -32.54
C ARG A 23 23.90 16.58 -32.53
N GLY A 24 23.63 17.48 -31.59
CA GLY A 24 24.41 18.66 -31.28
C GLY A 24 24.97 18.63 -29.87
N PHE A 25 25.94 19.51 -29.61
CA PHE A 25 26.50 19.75 -28.29
C PHE A 25 26.46 21.23 -28.02
N ASP A 26 26.06 21.64 -26.81
CA ASP A 26 26.09 23.03 -26.37
C ASP A 26 26.87 23.17 -25.07
N ASP A 27 27.62 24.26 -24.93
CA ASP A 27 28.39 24.55 -23.73
C ASP A 27 27.55 25.38 -22.77
N THR A 28 27.19 24.80 -21.63
CA THR A 28 26.45 25.48 -20.56
C THR A 28 27.33 25.74 -19.35
N ALA A 29 26.86 26.56 -18.41
CA ALA A 29 27.57 26.84 -17.15
C ALA A 29 27.85 25.58 -16.30
N GLU A 30 27.14 24.48 -16.57
CA GLU A 30 27.24 23.19 -15.87
C GLU A 30 28.02 22.13 -16.68
N GLY A 31 28.46 22.46 -17.90
CA GLY A 31 29.22 21.57 -18.79
C GLY A 31 28.62 21.48 -20.20
N VAL A 32 29.24 20.64 -21.04
CA VAL A 32 28.73 20.32 -22.38
C VAL A 32 27.49 19.45 -22.24
N ILE A 33 26.35 19.91 -22.75
CA ILE A 33 25.11 19.13 -22.86
C ILE A 33 24.94 18.60 -24.28
N GLU A 34 24.49 17.36 -24.40
CA GLU A 34 24.12 16.73 -25.67
C GLU A 34 22.64 16.97 -25.92
N TYR A 35 22.28 17.43 -27.13
CA TYR A 35 20.89 17.62 -27.54
C TYR A 35 20.66 17.11 -28.96
N TYR A 36 19.39 16.81 -29.27
CA TYR A 36 18.98 16.32 -30.58
C TYR A 36 18.05 17.34 -31.24
N TYR A 37 18.25 17.59 -32.53
CA TYR A 37 17.48 18.59 -33.27
C TYR A 37 17.21 18.16 -34.73
N LEU A 38 16.22 18.79 -35.34
CA LEU A 38 15.95 18.70 -36.78
C LEU A 38 16.53 19.96 -37.46
N PRO A 39 17.45 19.84 -38.44
CA PRO A 39 17.97 20.99 -39.16
C PRO A 39 16.87 21.80 -39.85
N ASP A 40 16.93 23.12 -39.69
CA ASP A 40 15.97 24.05 -40.30
C ASP A 40 15.88 23.90 -41.83
N GLU A 41 16.97 23.50 -42.47
CA GLU A 41 17.07 23.23 -43.91
C GLU A 41 16.22 22.03 -44.34
N LEU A 42 16.17 20.97 -43.52
CA LEU A 42 15.29 19.83 -43.73
C LEU A 42 13.84 20.21 -43.42
N MET A 43 13.62 20.98 -42.35
CA MET A 43 12.32 21.54 -42.02
C MET A 43 11.73 22.37 -43.16
N ALA A 44 12.55 23.17 -43.84
CA ALA A 44 12.15 24.01 -44.97
C ALA A 44 11.85 23.22 -46.26
N GLN A 45 12.33 21.98 -46.38
CA GLN A 45 12.06 21.10 -47.53
C GLN A 45 10.76 20.32 -47.37
N PHE A 46 10.28 20.11 -46.14
CA PHE A 46 8.89 19.78 -45.93
C PHE A 46 8.11 21.02 -46.36
N GLY A 47 7.44 20.95 -47.52
CA GLY A 47 6.59 22.04 -47.95
C GLY A 47 5.64 22.41 -46.80
N GLN A 48 5.22 23.68 -46.74
CA GLN A 48 3.96 24.00 -46.09
C GLN A 48 2.84 23.37 -46.91
N GLY A 49 2.81 22.04 -46.94
CA GLY A 49 1.68 21.29 -47.41
C GLY A 49 0.54 21.79 -46.57
N THR A 50 -0.53 22.22 -47.23
CA THR A 50 -1.85 22.01 -46.67
C THR A 50 -1.85 20.56 -46.24
N ALA A 51 -1.62 20.33 -44.95
CA ALA A 51 -1.86 19.05 -44.36
C ALA A 51 -3.33 18.81 -44.70
N VAL A 52 -3.59 18.00 -45.72
CA VAL A 52 -4.70 17.09 -45.61
C VAL A 52 -4.37 16.41 -44.29
N PRO A 53 -5.16 16.59 -43.23
CA PRO A 53 -4.90 15.87 -42.01
C PRO A 53 -4.99 14.41 -42.45
N GLN A 54 -3.84 13.78 -42.69
CA GLN A 54 -3.73 12.40 -42.36
C GLN A 54 -4.00 12.46 -40.87
N VAL A 55 -5.24 12.13 -40.55
CA VAL A 55 -5.58 11.56 -39.27
C VAL A 55 -4.62 10.39 -39.17
N ILE A 56 -3.40 10.65 -38.69
CA ILE A 56 -2.81 9.83 -37.67
C ILE A 56 -4.01 9.66 -36.77
N LYS A 57 -4.61 8.48 -36.79
CA LYS A 57 -5.44 8.10 -35.66
C LYS A 57 -4.43 8.16 -34.52
N GLU A 58 -4.26 9.35 -33.93
CA GLU A 58 -3.93 9.47 -32.54
C GLU A 58 -4.87 8.46 -31.93
N ALA A 59 -4.31 7.34 -31.48
CA ALA A 59 -5.08 6.44 -30.66
C ALA A 59 -5.68 7.38 -29.61
N PRO A 60 -7.02 7.45 -29.49
CA PRO A 60 -7.62 8.36 -28.54
C PRO A 60 -6.92 8.12 -27.21
N MET A 61 -6.30 9.16 -26.64
CA MET A 61 -5.65 9.04 -25.33
C MET A 61 -6.61 8.26 -24.45
N PRO A 62 -6.16 7.17 -23.79
CA PRO A 62 -7.03 6.38 -22.94
C PRO A 62 -7.70 7.34 -21.95
N MET A 63 -8.99 7.57 -22.15
CA MET A 63 -9.78 8.43 -21.29
C MET A 63 -10.35 7.53 -20.21
N LEU A 64 -10.15 7.94 -18.95
CA LEU A 64 -10.82 7.30 -17.83
C LEU A 64 -12.31 7.62 -17.90
N VAL A 65 -13.10 6.61 -18.29
CA VAL A 65 -14.56 6.73 -18.39
C VAL A 65 -15.19 6.16 -17.12
N PRO A 66 -15.98 6.96 -16.38
CA PRO A 66 -16.74 6.46 -15.23
C PRO A 66 -17.69 5.32 -15.62
N LEU A 67 -17.74 4.30 -14.77
CA LEU A 67 -18.65 3.17 -14.88
C LEU A 67 -19.78 3.24 -13.85
N GLU A 68 -20.85 2.50 -14.13
CA GLU A 68 -21.83 2.15 -13.11
C GLU A 68 -21.22 1.22 -12.05
N THR A 69 -21.90 1.09 -10.91
CA THR A 69 -21.42 0.23 -9.82
C THR A 69 -21.35 -1.24 -10.27
N PRO A 70 -20.21 -1.92 -10.09
CA PRO A 70 -20.04 -3.31 -10.51
C PRO A 70 -20.93 -4.27 -9.70
N PRO A 71 -21.31 -5.42 -10.27
CA PRO A 71 -22.12 -6.43 -9.57
C PRO A 71 -21.35 -7.15 -8.46
N GLN A 72 -20.02 -7.23 -8.56
CA GLN A 72 -19.14 -7.85 -7.57
C GLN A 72 -18.13 -6.81 -7.10
N MET A 73 -18.13 -6.51 -5.80
CA MET A 73 -17.18 -5.56 -5.22
C MET A 73 -16.83 -5.92 -3.78
N GLU A 74 -15.61 -5.54 -3.42
CA GLU A 74 -15.11 -5.54 -2.06
C GLU A 74 -15.11 -4.11 -1.54
N THR A 75 -15.98 -3.85 -0.56
CA THR A 75 -16.11 -2.52 0.06
C THR A 75 -14.88 -2.14 0.87
N ALA A 76 -14.69 -0.85 1.07
CA ALA A 76 -13.54 -0.29 1.76
C ALA A 76 -13.33 -0.93 3.14
N VAL A 77 -12.14 -1.50 3.35
CA VAL A 77 -11.76 -2.08 4.64
C VAL A 77 -11.15 -1.03 5.55
N THR A 78 -11.31 -1.23 6.86
CA THR A 78 -10.64 -0.41 7.90
C THR A 78 -9.80 -1.26 8.84
N ASN A 79 -9.53 -2.51 8.47
CA ASN A 79 -8.93 -3.53 9.34
C ASN A 79 -7.40 -3.37 9.51
N ALA A 80 -6.72 -2.55 8.69
CA ALA A 80 -5.27 -2.35 8.79
C ALA A 80 -4.84 -1.81 10.17
N ILE A 81 -5.57 -0.83 10.70
CA ILE A 81 -5.29 -0.28 12.03
C ILE A 81 -5.55 -1.31 13.12
N ASP A 82 -6.50 -2.22 12.86
CA ASP A 82 -6.87 -3.22 13.83
C ASP A 82 -5.83 -4.33 13.92
N ASP A 83 -5.35 -4.80 12.77
CA ASP A 83 -4.26 -5.74 12.67
C ASP A 83 -2.94 -5.13 13.17
N LEU A 84 -2.67 -3.85 12.89
CA LEU A 84 -1.51 -3.17 13.47
C LEU A 84 -1.60 -3.09 15.00
N THR A 85 -2.79 -2.87 15.57
CA THR A 85 -2.99 -2.92 17.04
C THR A 85 -2.66 -4.31 17.60
N THR A 86 -3.06 -5.38 16.89
CA THR A 86 -2.69 -6.76 17.25
C THR A 86 -1.18 -6.97 17.18
N LEU A 87 -0.50 -6.48 16.14
CA LEU A 87 0.95 -6.58 16.00
C LEU A 87 1.70 -5.80 17.08
N LEU A 88 1.22 -4.62 17.46
CA LEU A 88 1.78 -3.85 18.57
C LEU A 88 1.62 -4.59 19.90
N ALA A 89 0.47 -5.23 20.13
CA ALA A 89 0.24 -6.06 21.30
C ALA A 89 1.18 -7.28 21.33
N GLU A 90 1.36 -7.95 20.19
CA GLU A 90 2.32 -9.06 20.07
C GLU A 90 3.76 -8.61 20.30
N ALA A 91 4.16 -7.45 19.77
CA ALA A 91 5.46 -6.85 20.07
C ALA A 91 5.63 -6.58 21.58
N GLN A 92 4.59 -6.09 22.25
CA GLN A 92 4.59 -5.90 23.70
C GLN A 92 4.68 -7.21 24.49
N ARG A 93 4.22 -8.34 23.96
CA ARG A 93 4.23 -9.63 24.66
C ARG A 93 5.51 -10.42 24.40
N THR A 94 5.88 -10.54 23.14
CA THR A 94 6.91 -11.49 22.67
C THR A 94 8.19 -10.80 22.17
N GLY A 95 8.18 -9.47 22.07
CA GLY A 95 9.28 -8.73 21.45
C GLY A 95 9.40 -8.97 19.94
N LEU A 96 8.40 -9.59 19.31
CA LEU A 96 8.47 -10.16 17.95
C LEU A 96 9.70 -11.07 17.76
N GLN A 97 10.03 -11.85 18.78
CA GLN A 97 11.13 -12.83 18.75
C GLN A 97 10.61 -14.26 18.61
N GLY A 98 11.50 -15.16 18.20
CA GLY A 98 11.17 -16.57 17.99
C GLY A 98 10.04 -16.76 16.99
N GLU A 99 9.12 -17.66 17.31
CA GLU A 99 8.01 -18.06 16.44
C GLU A 99 6.77 -17.17 16.58
N TRP A 100 6.94 -15.88 16.89
CA TRP A 100 5.83 -14.93 17.10
C TRP A 100 4.83 -14.88 15.94
N ARG A 101 5.25 -15.18 14.70
CA ARG A 101 4.33 -15.24 13.55
C ARG A 101 3.28 -16.35 13.71
N LYS A 102 3.65 -17.49 14.31
CA LYS A 102 2.70 -18.60 14.57
C LYS A 102 1.61 -18.19 15.56
N THR A 103 1.93 -17.32 16.51
CA THR A 103 0.95 -16.79 17.47
C THR A 103 0.17 -15.62 16.90
N ALA A 104 0.80 -14.71 16.16
CA ALA A 104 0.17 -13.51 15.65
C ALA A 104 -0.78 -13.76 14.47
N VAL A 105 -0.39 -14.60 13.50
CA VAL A 105 -1.17 -14.80 12.26
C VAL A 105 -2.63 -15.23 12.51
N PRO A 106 -2.93 -16.18 13.42
CA PRO A 106 -4.31 -16.54 13.75
C PRO A 106 -5.15 -15.42 14.39
N LEU A 107 -4.51 -14.34 14.86
CA LEU A 107 -5.16 -13.19 15.51
C LEU A 107 -5.47 -12.06 14.54
N LEU A 108 -4.97 -12.13 13.30
CA LEU A 108 -5.16 -11.10 12.27
C LEU A 108 -6.47 -11.31 11.52
N MET A 109 -7.10 -10.20 11.13
CA MET A 109 -8.26 -10.21 10.25
C MET A 109 -7.89 -10.62 8.83
N GLU A 110 -6.72 -10.17 8.36
CA GLU A 110 -6.18 -10.51 7.04
C GLU A 110 -4.73 -10.97 7.19
N ALA A 111 -4.54 -12.29 7.06
CA ALA A 111 -3.29 -13.01 7.30
C ALA A 111 -2.30 -12.98 6.12
N ASP A 112 -2.45 -12.03 5.19
CA ASP A 112 -1.55 -11.91 4.05
C ASP A 112 -0.12 -11.51 4.52
N SER A 113 0.88 -12.22 4.00
CA SER A 113 2.27 -12.05 4.43
C SER A 113 2.89 -10.73 3.96
N ALA A 114 2.50 -10.24 2.80
CA ALA A 114 2.97 -8.96 2.26
C ALA A 114 2.31 -7.81 3.02
N ARG A 115 1.01 -7.90 3.32
CA ARG A 115 0.29 -6.95 4.19
C ARG A 115 0.90 -6.89 5.59
N LEU A 116 1.20 -8.04 6.19
CA LEU A 116 1.92 -8.10 7.47
C LEU A 116 3.28 -7.40 7.39
N SER A 117 4.03 -7.62 6.30
CA SER A 117 5.30 -6.93 6.07
C SER A 117 5.12 -5.42 5.93
N LEU A 118 4.09 -4.96 5.21
CA LEU A 118 3.76 -3.55 5.05
C LEU A 118 3.50 -2.92 6.43
N LEU A 119 2.55 -3.46 7.20
CA LEU A 119 2.18 -2.91 8.51
C LEU A 119 3.36 -2.83 9.48
N LEU A 120 4.24 -3.84 9.50
CA LEU A 120 5.45 -3.80 10.33
C LEU A 120 6.48 -2.79 9.84
N THR A 121 6.65 -2.60 8.53
CA THR A 121 7.52 -1.56 7.98
C THR A 121 6.99 -0.18 8.35
N LEU A 122 5.71 0.09 8.12
CA LEU A 122 5.09 1.37 8.50
C LEU A 122 5.21 1.63 10.00
N ALA A 123 4.96 0.63 10.85
CA ALA A 123 5.11 0.78 12.30
C ALA A 123 6.54 1.17 12.71
N LYS A 124 7.57 0.68 12.01
CA LYS A 124 8.96 1.06 12.26
C LYS A 124 9.25 2.47 11.77
N GLU A 125 8.85 2.80 10.54
CA GLU A 125 9.09 4.11 9.92
C GLU A 125 8.35 5.24 10.67
N MET A 126 7.15 4.97 11.17
CA MET A 126 6.40 5.87 12.05
C MET A 126 6.97 5.95 13.48
N GLY A 127 8.04 5.22 13.79
CA GLY A 127 8.64 5.20 15.13
C GLY A 127 7.75 4.58 16.22
N MET A 128 6.77 3.75 15.84
CA MET A 128 5.90 3.05 16.78
C MET A 128 6.60 1.85 17.44
N LEU A 129 7.62 1.31 16.80
CA LEU A 129 8.43 0.22 17.34
C LEU A 129 9.84 0.71 17.67
N ARG A 130 10.34 0.30 18.84
CA ARG A 130 11.71 0.56 19.29
C ARG A 130 12.40 -0.73 19.68
N GLN A 131 13.72 -0.77 19.57
CA GLN A 131 14.51 -1.86 20.13
C GLN A 131 14.49 -1.79 21.66
N GLY A 132 14.18 -2.90 22.31
CA GLY A 132 14.36 -3.12 23.74
C GLY A 132 15.20 -4.38 24.02
N ASP A 133 15.41 -4.68 25.30
CA ASP A 133 16.30 -5.75 25.75
C ASP A 133 15.87 -7.15 25.29
N THR A 134 14.56 -7.32 25.03
CA THR A 134 13.91 -8.58 24.66
C THR A 134 13.28 -8.51 23.26
N GLY A 135 13.78 -7.64 22.39
CA GLY A 135 13.27 -7.47 21.03
C GLY A 135 12.52 -6.15 20.82
N LEU A 136 11.67 -6.11 19.79
CA LEU A 136 10.91 -4.91 19.43
C LEU A 136 9.78 -4.67 20.41
N ARG A 137 9.64 -3.43 20.89
CA ARG A 137 8.59 -3.02 21.82
C ARG A 137 7.86 -1.79 21.28
N PRO A 138 6.57 -1.61 21.59
CA PRO A 138 5.88 -0.36 21.30
C PRO A 138 6.57 0.85 21.97
N ALA A 139 6.64 1.94 21.23
CA ALA A 139 7.12 3.24 21.66
C ALA A 139 5.95 4.15 22.10
N ARG A 140 6.27 5.35 22.61
CA ARG A 140 5.24 6.34 22.97
C ARG A 140 4.38 6.77 21.78
N THR A 141 4.97 6.80 20.58
CA THR A 141 4.24 7.10 19.34
C THR A 141 3.14 6.09 19.06
N ALA A 142 3.38 4.79 19.32
CA ALA A 142 2.35 3.76 19.18
C ALA A 142 1.18 4.00 20.13
N VAL A 143 1.46 4.35 21.39
CA VAL A 143 0.42 4.65 22.39
C VAL A 143 -0.39 5.87 21.99
N SER A 144 0.27 6.92 21.50
CA SER A 144 -0.39 8.15 21.06
C SER A 144 -1.30 7.85 19.86
N TRP A 145 -0.78 7.13 18.86
CA TRP A 145 -1.54 6.70 17.69
C TRP A 145 -2.74 5.83 18.06
N LEU A 146 -2.61 4.88 19.00
CA LEU A 146 -3.72 4.03 19.45
C LEU A 146 -4.89 4.80 20.07
N GLN A 147 -4.65 6.01 20.57
CA GLN A 147 -5.65 6.89 21.18
C GLN A 147 -6.32 7.83 20.17
N GLU A 148 -5.78 7.93 18.95
CA GLU A 148 -6.38 8.69 17.86
C GLU A 148 -7.69 8.07 17.36
N SER A 149 -8.49 8.89 16.67
CA SER A 149 -9.68 8.42 15.98
C SER A 149 -9.34 7.38 14.91
N ARG A 150 -10.31 6.54 14.53
CA ARG A 150 -10.13 5.52 13.49
C ARG A 150 -9.70 6.15 12.17
N GLU A 151 -10.34 7.24 11.76
CA GLU A 151 -9.99 7.96 10.54
C GLU A 151 -8.60 8.61 10.62
N SER A 152 -8.23 9.17 11.77
CA SER A 152 -6.87 9.71 11.99
C SER A 152 -5.80 8.62 11.89
N GLN A 153 -6.07 7.44 12.44
CA GLN A 153 -5.14 6.31 12.36
C GLN A 153 -4.97 5.81 10.93
N LEU A 154 -6.07 5.70 10.16
CA LEU A 154 -6.04 5.28 8.76
C LEU A 154 -5.34 6.31 7.88
N ARG A 155 -5.62 7.61 8.09
CA ARG A 155 -4.90 8.70 7.45
C ARG A 155 -3.39 8.62 7.69
N ALA A 156 -2.98 8.41 8.95
CA ALA A 156 -1.57 8.30 9.29
C ALA A 156 -0.88 7.09 8.62
N LEU A 157 -1.59 5.97 8.43
CA LEU A 157 -1.05 4.83 7.68
C LEU A 157 -0.92 5.13 6.18
N ALA A 158 -1.89 5.81 5.57
CA ALA A 158 -1.83 6.22 4.17
C ALA A 158 -0.66 7.20 3.91
N GLU A 159 -0.51 8.20 4.79
CA GLU A 159 0.61 9.15 4.76
C GLU A 159 1.95 8.45 4.91
N ALA A 160 2.08 7.57 5.92
CA ALA A 160 3.31 6.80 6.12
C ALA A 160 3.64 5.91 4.91
N TRP A 161 2.63 5.25 4.33
CA TRP A 161 2.83 4.40 3.15
C TRP A 161 3.28 5.19 1.93
N SER A 162 2.71 6.38 1.68
CA SER A 162 3.09 7.18 0.51
C SER A 162 4.58 7.52 0.47
N GLY A 163 5.20 7.74 1.63
CA GLY A 163 6.65 8.00 1.77
C GLY A 163 7.49 6.78 2.19
N SER A 164 6.93 5.58 2.21
CA SER A 164 7.58 4.37 2.76
C SER A 164 8.64 3.78 1.82
N ASN A 165 9.68 3.18 2.37
CA ASN A 165 10.62 2.36 1.59
C ASN A 165 10.13 0.92 1.38
N TRP A 166 8.89 0.59 1.74
CA TRP A 166 8.32 -0.73 1.49
C TRP A 166 8.19 -0.95 -0.02
N ASN A 167 9.07 -1.78 -0.59
CA ASN A 167 9.16 -1.97 -2.02
C ASN A 167 8.07 -2.92 -2.56
N GLU A 168 7.07 -2.39 -3.25
CA GLU A 168 5.96 -3.13 -3.87
C GLU A 168 6.39 -4.07 -4.97
N LEU A 169 7.37 -3.67 -5.79
CA LEU A 169 7.82 -4.47 -6.95
C LEU A 169 8.35 -5.84 -6.50
N ARG A 170 9.04 -5.90 -5.36
CA ARG A 170 9.48 -7.14 -4.70
C ARG A 170 8.34 -7.99 -4.12
N ARG A 171 7.10 -7.50 -4.14
CA ARG A 171 5.90 -8.12 -3.55
C ARG A 171 4.86 -8.50 -4.59
N VAL A 172 5.04 -8.06 -5.83
CA VAL A 172 4.19 -8.45 -6.95
C VAL A 172 4.29 -9.97 -7.10
N PRO A 173 3.16 -10.71 -6.93
CA PRO A 173 3.16 -12.15 -7.08
C PRO A 173 3.65 -12.55 -8.47
N GLY A 174 4.52 -13.56 -8.58
CA GLY A 174 5.05 -14.06 -9.84
C GLY A 174 6.23 -13.26 -10.42
N LEU A 175 6.68 -12.17 -9.79
CA LEU A 175 7.91 -11.49 -10.16
C LEU A 175 9.03 -11.82 -9.17
N ILE A 176 10.20 -12.16 -9.72
CA ILE A 176 11.43 -12.38 -8.96
C ILE A 176 12.40 -11.27 -9.32
N CYS A 177 12.69 -10.40 -8.35
CA CYS A 177 13.68 -9.33 -8.49
C CYS A 177 15.01 -9.77 -7.89
N GLU A 178 16.00 -10.08 -8.74
CA GLU A 178 17.29 -10.67 -8.37
C GLU A 178 18.48 -9.80 -8.84
N GLY A 179 19.71 -10.23 -8.53
CA GLY A 179 20.94 -9.48 -8.85
C GLY A 179 21.53 -8.70 -7.68
N GLU A 180 22.86 -8.76 -7.54
CA GLU A 180 23.58 -7.97 -6.54
C GLU A 180 23.42 -6.47 -6.84
N GLY A 181 22.86 -5.72 -5.89
CA GLY A 181 22.68 -4.28 -6.03
C GLY A 181 21.43 -3.82 -6.77
N TRP A 182 20.57 -4.74 -7.26
CA TRP A 182 19.29 -4.32 -7.86
C TRP A 182 18.40 -3.62 -6.82
N GLN A 183 18.04 -2.38 -7.13
CA GLN A 183 17.16 -1.53 -6.36
C GLN A 183 16.33 -0.67 -7.31
N ASN A 184 15.05 -0.49 -7.00
CA ASN A 184 14.22 0.56 -7.56
C ASN A 184 13.76 1.49 -6.45
N ASP A 185 13.38 2.71 -6.81
CA ASP A 185 12.68 3.63 -5.91
C ASP A 185 11.19 3.29 -5.87
N PRO A 186 10.62 2.84 -4.73
CA PRO A 186 9.20 2.54 -4.63
C PRO A 186 8.31 3.79 -4.76
N LEU A 187 8.83 4.99 -4.51
CA LEU A 187 8.06 6.23 -4.54
C LEU A 187 7.60 6.58 -5.95
N LEU A 188 8.43 6.31 -6.96
CA LEU A 188 8.13 6.68 -8.34
C LEU A 188 6.83 6.03 -8.84
N ALA A 189 6.63 4.74 -8.54
CA ALA A 189 5.41 4.03 -8.92
C ALA A 189 4.16 4.57 -8.21
N ARG A 190 4.30 4.99 -6.94
CA ARG A 190 3.19 5.59 -6.20
C ARG A 190 2.85 6.97 -6.75
N THR A 191 3.86 7.80 -7.03
CA THR A 191 3.67 9.14 -7.61
C THR A 191 2.95 9.07 -8.94
N ALA A 192 3.46 8.27 -9.89
CA ALA A 192 2.83 8.10 -11.20
C ALA A 192 1.37 7.63 -11.09
N LEU A 193 1.10 6.67 -10.19
CA LEU A 193 -0.26 6.22 -9.94
C LEU A 193 -1.12 7.33 -9.32
N PHE A 194 -0.65 8.01 -8.28
CA PHE A 194 -1.41 9.06 -7.61
C PHE A 194 -1.71 10.23 -8.54
N ASP A 195 -0.82 10.57 -9.47
CA ASP A 195 -1.03 11.67 -10.41
C ASP A 195 -2.05 11.29 -11.50
N ALA A 196 -2.12 10.00 -11.89
CA ALA A 196 -3.08 9.51 -12.87
C ALA A 196 -4.50 9.25 -12.29
N LEU A 197 -4.64 9.10 -10.97
CA LEU A 197 -5.91 8.74 -10.34
C LEU A 197 -6.94 9.90 -10.32
N PRO A 198 -8.16 9.71 -10.87
CA PRO A 198 -9.24 10.70 -10.80
C PRO A 198 -9.60 11.06 -9.36
N ARG A 199 -9.80 12.34 -9.06
CA ARG A 199 -10.17 12.84 -7.71
C ARG A 199 -11.68 12.77 -7.47
N ASP A 200 -12.26 11.60 -7.69
CA ASP A 200 -13.67 11.33 -7.44
C ASP A 200 -13.91 9.88 -6.97
N GLU A 201 -15.16 9.57 -6.65
CA GLU A 201 -15.58 8.26 -6.11
C GLU A 201 -16.25 7.36 -7.16
N ASN A 202 -16.02 7.64 -8.46
CA ASN A 202 -16.56 6.83 -9.55
C ASN A 202 -15.75 5.54 -9.75
N TRP A 203 -16.38 4.55 -10.39
CA TRP A 203 -15.73 3.32 -10.78
C TRP A 203 -15.01 3.47 -12.12
N TYR A 204 -13.81 2.93 -12.22
CA TYR A 204 -12.97 2.94 -13.42
C TYR A 204 -12.37 1.55 -13.67
N ILE A 205 -12.08 1.25 -14.93
CA ILE A 205 -11.35 0.02 -15.30
C ILE A 205 -9.88 0.16 -14.88
N VAL A 206 -9.33 -0.86 -14.23
CA VAL A 206 -7.92 -0.86 -13.79
C VAL A 206 -6.98 -0.79 -15.01
N ALA A 207 -7.30 -1.52 -16.08
CA ALA A 207 -6.51 -1.49 -17.32
C ALA A 207 -6.45 -0.10 -17.96
N ASP A 208 -7.51 0.72 -17.85
CA ASP A 208 -7.55 2.05 -18.48
C ASP A 208 -6.60 3.04 -17.78
N VAL A 209 -6.50 3.01 -16.44
CA VAL A 209 -5.53 3.87 -15.72
C VAL A 209 -4.10 3.41 -15.96
N ILE A 210 -3.86 2.10 -16.07
CA ILE A 210 -2.55 1.57 -16.44
C ILE A 210 -2.17 2.01 -17.85
N ALA A 211 -3.09 1.92 -18.82
CA ALA A 211 -2.87 2.37 -20.19
C ALA A 211 -2.63 3.89 -20.24
N THR A 212 -3.33 4.66 -19.40
CA THR A 212 -3.10 6.11 -19.25
C THR A 212 -1.67 6.39 -18.82
N ILE A 213 -1.19 5.75 -17.74
CA ILE A 213 0.18 5.91 -17.26
C ILE A 213 1.19 5.47 -18.31
N LYS A 214 0.96 4.34 -18.99
CA LYS A 214 1.82 3.85 -20.07
C LYS A 214 2.00 4.87 -21.20
N GLU A 215 0.93 5.59 -21.55
CA GLU A 215 0.97 6.58 -22.63
C GLU A 215 1.60 7.90 -22.17
N THR A 216 1.32 8.34 -20.94
CA THR A 216 1.75 9.67 -20.46
C THR A 216 3.13 9.68 -19.80
N GLU A 217 3.46 8.62 -19.07
CA GLU A 217 4.70 8.50 -18.29
C GLU A 217 5.19 7.04 -18.27
N PRO A 218 5.50 6.42 -19.43
CA PRO A 218 5.92 5.01 -19.49
C PRO A 218 7.16 4.72 -18.64
N ASP A 219 8.07 5.69 -18.57
CA ASP A 219 9.38 5.58 -17.94
C ASP A 219 9.38 5.89 -16.44
N PHE A 220 8.21 6.02 -15.79
CA PHE A 220 8.10 6.42 -14.38
C PHE A 220 9.03 5.62 -13.45
N GLN A 221 9.19 4.32 -13.70
CA GLN A 221 10.07 3.44 -12.92
C GLN A 221 11.54 3.48 -13.34
N ARG A 222 11.82 3.90 -14.57
CA ARG A 222 13.14 3.87 -15.20
C ARG A 222 13.39 5.23 -15.84
N PRO A 223 13.73 6.28 -15.05
CA PRO A 223 13.88 7.64 -15.58
C PRO A 223 14.97 7.79 -16.65
N ASP A 224 15.88 6.82 -16.78
CA ASP A 224 16.88 6.74 -17.84
C ASP A 224 16.36 6.08 -19.14
N GLY A 225 15.11 5.62 -19.14
CA GLY A 225 14.45 4.92 -20.25
C GLY A 225 15.04 3.56 -20.56
N ASN A 226 15.88 2.99 -19.68
CA ASN A 226 16.62 1.76 -19.98
C ASN A 226 15.92 0.51 -19.47
N TYR A 227 15.21 -0.17 -20.38
CA TYR A 227 14.44 -1.38 -20.05
C TYR A 227 15.27 -2.66 -19.98
N ASP A 228 16.56 -2.61 -20.33
CA ASP A 228 17.40 -3.80 -20.47
C ASP A 228 18.24 -4.12 -19.21
N THR A 229 18.25 -3.23 -18.22
CA THR A 229 19.18 -3.31 -17.07
C THR A 229 18.64 -4.01 -15.84
N TRP A 230 17.32 -4.20 -15.75
CA TRP A 230 16.70 -4.79 -14.56
C TRP A 230 16.67 -6.31 -14.65
N TYR A 231 17.24 -6.97 -13.63
CA TYR A 231 17.22 -8.42 -13.47
C TYR A 231 15.92 -8.87 -12.81
N ILE A 232 14.82 -8.74 -13.55
CA ILE A 232 13.50 -9.23 -13.15
C ILE A 232 13.15 -10.43 -14.00
N ARG A 233 12.68 -11.47 -13.34
CA ARG A 233 12.29 -12.73 -13.96
C ARG A 233 10.86 -13.08 -13.61
N ASP A 234 10.14 -13.64 -14.57
CA ASP A 234 8.84 -14.26 -14.30
C ASP A 234 9.04 -15.62 -13.59
N GLU A 235 8.33 -15.81 -12.49
CA GLU A 235 8.46 -17.00 -11.63
C GLU A 235 8.01 -18.28 -12.34
N ALA A 236 6.97 -18.20 -13.17
CA ALA A 236 6.37 -19.37 -13.80
C ALA A 236 7.19 -19.88 -14.99
N SER A 237 7.70 -18.95 -15.80
CA SER A 237 8.43 -19.27 -17.04
C SER A 237 9.95 -19.29 -16.88
N ASP A 238 10.48 -18.77 -15.78
CA ASP A 238 11.92 -18.61 -15.54
C ASP A 238 12.60 -17.67 -16.57
N GLN A 239 11.83 -16.85 -17.28
CA GLN A 239 12.35 -15.93 -18.31
C GLN A 239 12.59 -14.52 -17.76
N TYR A 240 13.73 -13.93 -18.15
CA TYR A 240 14.01 -12.53 -17.86
C TYR A 240 13.07 -11.63 -18.66
N LEU A 241 12.47 -10.66 -17.96
CA LEU A 241 11.54 -9.68 -18.51
C LEU A 241 12.34 -8.44 -18.90
N THR A 242 13.02 -8.53 -20.06
CA THR A 242 13.99 -7.52 -20.54
C THR A 242 13.46 -6.76 -21.75
N GLY A 243 13.57 -5.44 -21.73
CA GLY A 243 13.10 -4.57 -22.81
C GLY A 243 11.65 -4.14 -22.66
N PHE A 244 11.26 -3.09 -23.40
CA PHE A 244 9.94 -2.45 -23.29
C PHE A 244 8.76 -3.37 -23.64
N VAL A 245 9.00 -4.45 -24.38
CA VAL A 245 7.98 -5.47 -24.71
C VAL A 245 7.35 -6.10 -23.45
N HIS A 246 8.09 -6.12 -22.34
CA HIS A 246 7.63 -6.63 -21.06
C HIS A 246 7.08 -5.56 -20.11
N TRP A 247 6.78 -4.36 -20.61
CA TRP A 247 6.26 -3.26 -19.78
C TRP A 247 4.99 -3.66 -19.01
N ASP A 248 4.06 -4.36 -19.67
CA ASP A 248 2.83 -4.81 -19.01
C ASP A 248 3.11 -5.90 -17.97
N ASP A 249 4.11 -6.75 -18.20
CA ASP A 249 4.49 -7.85 -17.32
C ASP A 249 5.16 -7.37 -16.02
N VAL A 250 5.77 -6.18 -16.04
CA VAL A 250 6.52 -5.58 -14.91
C VAL A 250 5.82 -4.32 -14.38
N GLU A 251 5.87 -3.21 -15.13
CA GLU A 251 5.30 -1.92 -14.77
C GLU A 251 3.77 -1.98 -14.64
N GLY A 252 3.09 -2.57 -15.62
CA GLY A 252 1.62 -2.74 -15.60
C GLY A 252 1.16 -3.64 -14.43
N ARG A 253 1.86 -4.76 -14.21
CA ARG A 253 1.60 -5.68 -13.10
C ARG A 253 1.81 -5.01 -11.73
N LEU A 254 2.82 -4.14 -11.60
CA LEU A 254 3.04 -3.35 -10.40
C LEU A 254 1.90 -2.36 -10.12
N LEU A 255 1.46 -1.60 -11.14
CA LEU A 255 0.37 -0.64 -11.00
C LEU A 255 -0.95 -1.34 -10.62
N HIS A 256 -1.22 -2.48 -11.23
CA HIS A 256 -2.34 -3.33 -10.85
C HIS A 256 -2.23 -3.80 -9.38
N TYR A 257 -1.03 -4.25 -8.97
CA TYR A 257 -0.78 -4.67 -7.59
C TYR A 257 -0.99 -3.53 -6.59
N LEU A 258 -0.52 -2.31 -6.88
CA LEU A 258 -0.69 -1.14 -6.02
C LEU A 258 -2.16 -0.87 -5.67
N LEU A 259 -3.05 -0.93 -6.67
CA LEU A 259 -4.49 -0.77 -6.49
C LEU A 259 -5.11 -1.93 -5.71
N GLN A 260 -4.83 -3.17 -6.12
CA GLN A 260 -5.47 -4.36 -5.58
C GLN A 260 -4.95 -4.79 -4.19
N ALA A 261 -3.75 -4.36 -3.81
CA ALA A 261 -3.13 -4.73 -2.55
C ALA A 261 -2.96 -3.52 -1.60
N PRO A 262 -1.86 -2.75 -1.58
CA PRO A 262 -1.63 -1.77 -0.51
C PRO A 262 -2.72 -0.69 -0.44
N MET A 263 -3.22 -0.17 -1.56
CA MET A 263 -4.32 0.80 -1.53
C MET A 263 -5.60 0.18 -0.97
N ARG A 264 -5.95 -1.05 -1.37
CA ARG A 264 -7.09 -1.80 -0.83
C ARG A 264 -6.92 -2.06 0.67
N TRP A 265 -5.78 -2.58 1.09
CA TRP A 265 -5.48 -2.91 2.49
C TRP A 265 -5.57 -1.71 3.42
N LEU A 266 -5.19 -0.52 2.93
CA LEU A 266 -5.28 0.74 3.65
C LEU A 266 -6.67 1.40 3.54
N GLY A 267 -7.61 0.79 2.83
CA GLY A 267 -8.97 1.30 2.64
C GLY A 267 -9.03 2.56 1.77
N LEU A 268 -8.05 2.74 0.88
CA LEU A 268 -7.99 3.87 -0.05
C LEU A 268 -8.80 3.60 -1.31
N VAL A 269 -8.94 2.34 -1.70
CA VAL A 269 -9.76 1.94 -2.84
C VAL A 269 -10.72 0.84 -2.46
N GLU A 270 -11.83 0.80 -3.20
CA GLU A 270 -12.65 -0.39 -3.36
C GLU A 270 -12.32 -1.03 -4.70
N VAL A 271 -12.38 -2.35 -4.75
CA VAL A 271 -12.04 -3.14 -5.93
C VAL A 271 -13.19 -4.05 -6.28
N GLY A 272 -13.34 -4.41 -7.54
CA GLY A 272 -14.42 -5.26 -8.00
C GLY A 272 -14.21 -5.77 -9.41
N TYR A 273 -15.25 -6.42 -9.93
CA TYR A 273 -15.27 -6.97 -11.29
C TYR A 273 -16.60 -6.62 -11.97
N THR A 274 -16.54 -6.26 -13.26
CA THR A 274 -17.74 -6.08 -14.10
C THR A 274 -18.44 -7.42 -14.34
N ALA A 275 -19.60 -7.38 -15.01
CA ALA A 275 -20.27 -8.61 -15.44
C ALA A 275 -19.44 -9.44 -16.43
N GLU A 276 -18.54 -8.79 -17.18
CA GLU A 276 -17.58 -9.43 -18.08
C GLU A 276 -16.24 -9.80 -17.42
N ASP A 277 -16.17 -9.82 -16.09
CA ASP A 277 -14.98 -10.18 -15.30
C ASP A 277 -13.79 -9.22 -15.51
N VAL A 278 -14.08 -7.94 -15.79
CA VAL A 278 -13.08 -6.89 -15.93
C VAL A 278 -12.80 -6.24 -14.58
N ALA A 279 -11.53 -6.18 -14.17
CA ALA A 279 -11.11 -5.56 -12.91
C ALA A 279 -11.39 -4.05 -12.91
N VAL A 280 -12.09 -3.59 -11.88
CA VAL A 280 -12.45 -2.19 -11.66
C VAL A 280 -12.04 -1.72 -10.27
N TYR A 281 -11.86 -0.43 -10.12
CA TYR A 281 -11.56 0.22 -8.85
C TYR A 281 -12.35 1.53 -8.71
N ARG A 282 -12.50 1.99 -7.47
CA ARG A 282 -12.85 3.39 -7.17
C ARG A 282 -12.07 3.89 -5.97
N LEU A 283 -11.81 5.19 -5.91
CA LEU A 283 -11.32 5.81 -4.68
C LEU A 283 -12.45 5.86 -3.64
N THR A 284 -12.08 5.69 -2.38
CA THR A 284 -12.99 5.96 -1.26
C THR A 284 -13.04 7.46 -0.98
N ALA A 285 -14.12 7.95 -0.35
CA ALA A 285 -14.18 9.32 0.19
C ALA A 285 -12.93 9.69 1.02
N ARG A 286 -12.37 8.73 1.79
CA ARG A 286 -11.12 8.94 2.53
C ARG A 286 -9.94 9.18 1.62
N ALA A 287 -9.78 8.40 0.54
CA ALA A 287 -8.67 8.57 -0.38
C ALA A 287 -8.75 9.90 -1.13
N VAL A 288 -9.94 10.30 -1.59
CA VAL A 288 -10.15 11.62 -2.20
C VAL A 288 -9.74 12.72 -1.22
N ALA A 289 -10.28 12.71 0.00
CA ALA A 289 -9.93 13.65 1.05
C ALA A 289 -8.42 13.63 1.41
N TRP A 290 -7.76 12.48 1.32
CA TRP A 290 -6.33 12.35 1.54
C TRP A 290 -5.50 12.98 0.42
N LEU A 291 -5.82 12.67 -0.84
CA LEU A 291 -5.13 13.18 -2.02
C LEU A 291 -5.33 14.69 -2.20
N GLU A 292 -6.49 15.22 -1.79
CA GLU A 292 -6.78 16.67 -1.79
C GLU A 292 -6.29 17.38 -0.53
N ASN A 293 -5.64 16.66 0.39
CA ASN A 293 -5.15 17.17 1.66
C ASN A 293 -6.23 17.84 2.52
N GLU A 294 -7.47 17.31 2.46
CA GLU A 294 -8.55 17.72 3.35
C GLU A 294 -8.28 17.27 4.80
N PRO A 295 -8.76 18.04 5.80
CA PRO A 295 -8.63 17.67 7.20
C PRO A 295 -9.48 16.44 7.54
N VAL A 296 -8.93 15.57 8.39
CA VAL A 296 -9.64 14.38 8.90
C VAL A 296 -10.87 14.82 9.69
N ARG A 297 -12.04 14.32 9.29
CA ARG A 297 -13.30 14.49 10.02
C ARG A 297 -13.59 13.21 10.80
N ALA A 298 -13.50 13.27 12.13
CA ALA A 298 -13.72 12.11 12.99
C ALA A 298 -15.05 12.20 13.74
N GLN A 299 -15.85 11.13 13.69
CA GLN A 299 -17.03 10.93 14.54
C GLN A 299 -17.02 9.49 15.08
N ASP A 300 -16.18 9.22 16.07
CA ASP A 300 -16.12 7.91 16.70
C ASP A 300 -16.96 7.90 17.98
N VAL A 301 -17.89 6.94 18.08
CA VAL A 301 -18.53 6.57 19.34
C VAL A 301 -18.06 5.16 19.71
N PRO A 302 -17.03 5.02 20.55
CA PRO A 302 -16.47 3.71 20.85
C PRO A 302 -17.45 2.89 21.68
N VAL A 303 -17.61 1.62 21.33
CA VAL A 303 -18.39 0.67 22.14
C VAL A 303 -17.51 0.12 23.26
N PRO A 304 -17.97 0.19 24.53
CA PRO A 304 -17.25 -0.39 25.67
C PRO A 304 -16.93 -1.88 25.50
N LEU A 305 -15.84 -2.35 26.09
CA LEU A 305 -15.55 -3.78 26.19
C LEU A 305 -16.56 -4.48 27.12
N VAL A 306 -16.72 -5.79 27.00
CA VAL A 306 -17.60 -6.58 27.86
C VAL A 306 -16.78 -7.63 28.60
N VAL A 307 -16.85 -7.63 29.93
CA VAL A 307 -16.22 -8.66 30.77
C VAL A 307 -17.28 -9.66 31.20
N GLN A 308 -17.09 -10.93 30.87
CA GLN A 308 -18.04 -12.00 31.19
C GLN A 308 -17.64 -12.74 32.49
N ALA A 309 -18.59 -13.50 33.05
CA ALA A 309 -18.39 -14.20 34.32
C ALA A 309 -17.38 -15.35 34.26
N ASP A 310 -17.08 -15.85 33.06
CA ASP A 310 -16.07 -16.89 32.79
C ASP A 310 -14.67 -16.31 32.54
N ALA A 311 -14.46 -15.04 32.89
CA ALA A 311 -13.21 -14.29 32.73
C ALA A 311 -12.80 -14.05 31.26
N SER A 312 -13.73 -14.20 30.32
CA SER A 312 -13.55 -13.71 28.96
C SER A 312 -13.83 -12.20 28.84
N ILE A 313 -13.12 -11.56 27.91
CA ILE A 313 -13.24 -10.14 27.59
C ILE A 313 -13.52 -10.03 26.10
N LEU A 314 -14.67 -9.45 25.76
CA LEU A 314 -15.09 -9.17 24.39
C LEU A 314 -14.79 -7.72 24.08
N VAL A 315 -14.00 -7.47 23.04
CA VAL A 315 -13.72 -6.12 22.53
C VAL A 315 -14.36 -5.98 21.14
N PRO A 316 -15.41 -5.15 20.98
CA PRO A 316 -16.03 -4.90 19.68
C PRO A 316 -15.08 -4.27 18.66
N PHE A 317 -15.38 -4.41 17.36
CA PHE A 317 -14.57 -3.81 16.27
C PHE A 317 -14.51 -2.28 16.32
N ASN A 318 -15.60 -1.64 16.74
CA ASN A 318 -15.68 -0.21 17.01
C ASN A 318 -15.32 0.13 18.46
N GLY A 319 -14.70 -0.78 19.20
CA GLY A 319 -14.15 -0.49 20.51
C GLY A 319 -12.90 0.39 20.44
N ASP A 320 -12.50 0.89 21.60
CA ASP A 320 -11.28 1.66 21.77
C ASP A 320 -10.04 0.75 21.57
N ARG A 321 -9.20 1.09 20.58
CA ARG A 321 -8.02 0.29 20.20
C ARG A 321 -6.91 0.38 21.26
N TYR A 322 -6.78 1.50 21.95
CA TYR A 322 -5.88 1.60 23.10
C TYR A 322 -6.33 0.67 24.22
N GLN A 323 -7.63 0.61 24.51
CA GLN A 323 -8.16 -0.36 25.46
C GLN A 323 -7.94 -1.80 24.98
N ARG A 324 -8.14 -2.11 23.70
CA ARG A 324 -7.83 -3.44 23.15
C ARG A 324 -6.36 -3.81 23.37
N PHE A 325 -5.45 -2.89 23.08
CA PHE A 325 -4.03 -3.06 23.33
C PHE A 325 -3.73 -3.32 24.82
N GLN A 326 -4.37 -2.58 25.74
CA GLN A 326 -4.24 -2.83 27.19
C GLN A 326 -4.79 -4.19 27.59
N THR A 327 -5.95 -4.61 27.06
CA THR A 327 -6.53 -5.93 27.29
C THR A 327 -5.54 -7.03 26.91
N ALA A 328 -4.92 -6.94 25.74
CA ALA A 328 -3.95 -7.94 25.27
C ALA A 328 -2.69 -8.07 26.17
N ARG A 329 -2.37 -7.05 26.98
CA ARG A 329 -1.25 -7.09 27.94
C ARG A 329 -1.55 -7.90 29.20
N ILE A 330 -2.83 -8.09 29.53
CA ILE A 330 -3.28 -8.72 30.79
C ILE A 330 -4.00 -10.05 30.57
N SER A 331 -4.22 -10.44 29.33
CA SER A 331 -5.02 -11.59 28.91
C SER A 331 -4.33 -12.37 27.79
N GLU A 332 -4.88 -13.51 27.41
CA GLU A 332 -4.51 -14.25 26.20
C GLU A 332 -5.53 -13.97 25.10
N ALA A 333 -5.06 -13.65 23.89
CA ALA A 333 -5.95 -13.45 22.74
C ALA A 333 -6.37 -14.81 22.16
N GLU A 334 -7.65 -14.96 21.84
CA GLU A 334 -8.15 -16.11 21.07
C GLU A 334 -8.11 -15.80 19.56
N PRO A 335 -8.02 -16.84 18.69
CA PRO A 335 -8.02 -16.66 17.24
C PRO A 335 -9.17 -15.78 16.75
N TYR A 336 -8.87 -14.95 15.75
CA TYR A 336 -9.86 -14.08 15.14
C TYR A 336 -10.96 -14.89 14.44
N LEU A 337 -12.21 -14.49 14.66
CA LEU A 337 -13.37 -15.07 13.98
C LEU A 337 -14.16 -13.97 13.27
N ALA A 338 -14.30 -14.09 11.96
CA ALA A 338 -15.01 -13.12 11.13
C ALA A 338 -16.44 -12.87 11.66
N GLY A 339 -16.81 -11.59 11.78
CA GLY A 339 -18.11 -11.17 12.31
C GLY A 339 -18.30 -11.34 13.82
N LYS A 340 -17.28 -11.73 14.58
CA LYS A 340 -17.30 -11.80 16.05
C LYS A 340 -16.37 -10.75 16.67
N PRO A 341 -16.69 -10.23 17.88
CA PRO A 341 -15.77 -9.39 18.62
C PRO A 341 -14.42 -10.07 18.85
N TYR A 342 -13.37 -9.29 19.09
CA TYR A 342 -12.10 -9.82 19.57
C TYR A 342 -12.30 -10.44 20.95
N LEU A 343 -11.87 -11.68 21.09
CA LEU A 343 -12.02 -12.45 22.32
C LEU A 343 -10.67 -12.59 23.01
N TYR A 344 -10.67 -12.25 24.29
CA TYR A 344 -9.52 -12.41 25.16
C TYR A 344 -9.93 -13.19 26.41
N ARG A 345 -8.99 -13.90 27.03
CA ARG A 345 -9.23 -14.68 28.24
C ARG A 345 -8.23 -14.30 29.32
N LEU A 346 -8.72 -13.94 30.49
CA LEU A 346 -7.87 -13.82 31.67
C LEU A 346 -7.51 -15.23 32.16
N THR A 347 -6.22 -15.49 32.30
CA THR A 347 -5.69 -16.74 32.82
C THR A 347 -4.75 -16.46 34.00
N PRO A 348 -4.50 -17.42 34.90
CA PRO A 348 -3.49 -17.26 35.93
C PRO A 348 -2.11 -16.91 35.33
N ALA A 349 -1.77 -17.48 34.16
CA ALA A 349 -0.52 -17.20 33.46
C ALA A 349 -0.46 -15.77 32.92
N SER A 350 -1.55 -15.27 32.30
CA SER A 350 -1.60 -13.91 31.78
C SER A 350 -1.51 -12.86 32.88
N LEU A 351 -2.13 -13.12 34.02
CA LEU A 351 -2.09 -12.22 35.19
C LEU A 351 -0.72 -12.24 35.89
N ALA A 352 -0.08 -13.40 36.00
CA ALA A 352 1.29 -13.50 36.51
C ALA A 352 2.27 -12.69 35.62
N LEU A 353 2.16 -12.84 34.29
CA LEU A 353 2.96 -12.06 33.34
C LEU A 353 2.68 -10.56 33.45
N ALA A 354 1.41 -10.17 33.63
CA ALA A 354 1.05 -8.77 33.85
C ALA A 354 1.70 -8.20 35.12
N GLN A 355 1.72 -8.99 36.20
CA GLN A 355 2.35 -8.60 37.47
C GLN A 355 3.87 -8.43 37.32
N GLU A 356 4.55 -9.32 36.60
CA GLU A 356 5.98 -9.20 36.27
C GLU A 356 6.28 -7.91 35.47
N GLN A 357 5.32 -7.46 34.65
CA GLN A 357 5.38 -6.19 33.92
C GLN A 357 4.96 -4.98 34.75
N GLY A 358 4.77 -5.13 36.07
CA GLY A 358 4.40 -4.06 36.98
C GLY A 358 2.93 -3.64 36.92
N ILE A 359 2.05 -4.49 36.39
CA ILE A 359 0.61 -4.28 36.33
C ILE A 359 -0.03 -5.01 37.52
N ALA A 360 -0.27 -4.27 38.60
CA ALA A 360 -0.90 -4.83 39.80
C ALA A 360 -2.40 -5.15 39.57
N ALA A 361 -2.92 -6.13 40.32
CA ALA A 361 -4.28 -6.66 40.13
C ALA A 361 -5.39 -5.60 40.34
N ASP A 362 -5.19 -4.68 41.28
CA ASP A 362 -6.05 -3.51 41.50
C ASP A 362 -6.12 -2.61 40.25
N ARG A 363 -5.00 -2.39 39.55
CA ARG A 363 -4.98 -1.67 38.27
C ARG A 363 -5.72 -2.42 37.17
N VAL A 364 -5.60 -3.75 37.13
CA VAL A 364 -6.35 -4.59 36.17
C VAL A 364 -7.85 -4.42 36.39
N LEU A 365 -8.32 -4.53 37.63
CA LEU A 365 -9.74 -4.37 37.96
C LEU A 365 -10.25 -2.96 37.63
N GLN A 366 -9.50 -1.92 37.98
CA GLN A 366 -9.85 -0.53 37.63
C GLN A 366 -9.95 -0.31 36.12
N PHE A 367 -9.00 -0.87 35.35
CA PHE A 367 -9.03 -0.81 33.89
C PHE A 367 -10.29 -1.48 33.33
N LEU A 368 -10.59 -2.71 33.76
CA LEU A 368 -11.73 -3.48 33.27
C LEU A 368 -13.08 -2.82 33.64
N GLU A 369 -13.21 -2.31 34.86
CA GLU A 369 -14.44 -1.62 35.31
C GLU A 369 -14.66 -0.31 34.53
N LYS A 370 -13.58 0.47 34.32
CA LYS A 370 -13.64 1.68 33.49
C LYS A 370 -13.95 1.37 32.03
N GLY A 371 -13.27 0.39 31.44
CA GLY A 371 -13.42 0.03 30.03
C GLY A 371 -14.78 -0.57 29.70
N SER A 372 -15.39 -1.30 30.64
CA SER A 372 -16.74 -1.85 30.47
C SER A 372 -17.87 -0.88 30.79
N GLY A 373 -17.58 0.19 31.55
CA GLY A 373 -18.58 1.14 32.02
C GLY A 373 -19.63 0.51 32.95
N ARG A 374 -19.36 -0.67 33.51
CA ARG A 374 -20.27 -1.45 34.36
C ARG A 374 -19.51 -2.18 35.46
N PRO A 375 -20.18 -2.52 36.58
CA PRO A 375 -19.56 -3.34 37.62
C PRO A 375 -19.12 -4.71 37.08
N LEU A 376 -17.91 -5.13 37.44
CA LEU A 376 -17.36 -6.44 37.03
C LEU A 376 -18.07 -7.61 37.73
N PRO A 377 -18.21 -8.78 37.07
CA PRO A 377 -18.72 -9.99 37.71
C PRO A 377 -17.91 -10.39 38.95
N ALA A 378 -18.59 -10.83 40.01
CA ALA A 378 -17.93 -11.23 41.26
C ALA A 378 -17.00 -12.45 41.12
N SER A 379 -17.17 -13.26 40.07
CA SER A 379 -16.24 -14.34 39.72
C SER A 379 -14.91 -13.84 39.17
N VAL A 380 -14.88 -12.68 38.52
CA VAL A 380 -13.67 -12.08 37.93
C VAL A 380 -12.85 -11.32 38.99
N LYS A 381 -13.52 -10.81 40.04
CA LYS A 381 -12.86 -10.12 41.17
C LYS A 381 -12.19 -11.07 42.16
N ARG A 382 -12.58 -12.34 42.16
CA ARG A 382 -12.06 -13.41 43.03
C ARG A 382 -10.91 -14.11 42.33
#